data_AF-A0A8S0FMV2-F1
#
_entry.id   AF-A0A8S0FMV2-F1
#
_cell.length_a   1.000
_cell.length_b   1.000
_cell.length_c   1.000
_cell.angle_alpha   90.00
_cell.angle_beta   90.00
_cell.angle_gamma   90.00
#
_symmetry.space_group_name_H-M   'P 1'
#
loop_
_entity.id
_entity.type
_entity.pdbx_description
1 polymer ?
#
loop_
_entity_poly.entity_id
_entity_poly.type
_entity_poly.pdbx_seq_one_letter_code
_entity_poly.pdbx_strand_id
1 'polypeptide(L)'
;MPYFQYPDEFPLSSLPPLIRDAVIEAQQITQAPLGLVAASALGAVSLVCQNLIDVCRLNTLRGPVSLFLLTLAESGERKTAVDKLLMEPLYQQEMLLYSRHKNELTTWKNKEELLKAQKKALLSKLNKELRKGADESETLRQLEALQKNRGEKPVRYKFIFNDASRLRQLRISFVVNGVQWVLCQMKPV
;
A
#
# COMPACT_ATOMS: atom_id res chain seq x y z
N MET A 1 45.05 1.66 12.24
CA MET A 1 43.74 1.34 11.64
C MET A 1 43.06 0.34 12.56
N PRO A 2 41.93 0.64 13.22
CA PRO A 2 41.23 -0.36 13.99
C PRO A 2 40.65 -1.40 13.02
N TYR A 3 40.87 -2.67 13.32
CA TYR A 3 40.28 -3.79 12.59
C TYR A 3 38.75 -3.68 12.70
N PHE A 4 38.06 -3.61 11.56
CA PHE A 4 36.62 -3.87 11.52
C PHE A 4 36.42 -5.32 11.94
N GLN A 5 36.02 -5.52 13.19
CA GLN A 5 35.59 -6.82 13.68
C GLN A 5 34.25 -7.11 12.98
N TYR A 6 34.24 -8.06 12.05
CA TYR A 6 32.98 -8.53 11.43
C TYR A 6 32.09 -9.01 12.58
N PRO A 7 30.85 -8.50 12.70
CA PRO A 7 30.03 -8.82 13.84
C PRO A 7 29.66 -10.30 13.82
N ASP A 8 29.44 -10.85 15.00
CA ASP A 8 28.92 -12.18 15.25
C ASP A 8 27.74 -12.51 14.30
N GLU A 9 27.59 -13.80 13.95
CA GLU A 9 26.46 -14.28 13.16
C GLU A 9 25.12 -13.71 13.67
N PHE A 10 24.19 -13.46 12.75
CA PHE A 10 22.89 -12.90 13.10
C PHE A 10 22.23 -13.69 14.25
N PRO A 11 21.77 -13.05 15.34
CA PRO A 11 21.37 -13.74 16.56
C PRO A 11 19.99 -14.39 16.41
N LEU A 12 19.94 -15.58 15.80
CA LEU A 12 18.70 -16.35 15.59
C LEU A 12 17.97 -16.68 16.89
N SER A 13 18.70 -16.88 17.99
CA SER A 13 18.12 -17.20 19.30
C SER A 13 17.25 -16.07 19.85
N SER A 14 17.44 -14.84 19.39
CA SER A 14 16.63 -13.68 19.78
C SER A 14 15.29 -13.58 19.04
N LEU A 15 15.10 -14.33 17.96
CA LEU A 15 13.84 -14.35 17.22
C LEU A 15 12.80 -15.24 17.93
N PRO A 16 11.51 -14.86 17.91
CA PRO A 16 10.43 -15.75 18.32
C PRO A 16 10.50 -17.07 17.55
N PRO A 17 10.22 -18.23 18.18
CA PRO A 17 10.42 -19.55 17.57
C PRO A 17 9.83 -19.68 16.17
N LEU A 18 8.58 -19.23 15.98
CA LEU A 18 7.91 -19.29 14.68
C LEU A 18 8.64 -18.51 13.57
N ILE A 19 9.13 -17.31 13.89
CA ILE A 19 9.86 -16.46 12.93
C ILE A 19 11.25 -17.05 12.68
N ARG A 20 11.92 -17.52 13.75
CA ARG A 20 13.23 -18.15 13.66
C ARG A 20 13.21 -19.34 12.73
N ASP A 21 12.25 -20.25 12.91
CA ASP A 21 12.19 -21.50 12.15
C ASP A 21 11.89 -21.20 10.66
N ALA A 22 11.02 -20.21 10.38
CA ALA A 22 10.77 -19.73 9.02
C ALA A 22 12.01 -19.09 8.37
N VAL A 23 12.81 -18.33 9.14
CA VAL A 23 14.07 -17.75 8.66
C VAL A 23 15.10 -18.83 8.34
N ILE A 24 15.20 -19.87 9.18
CA ILE A 24 16.10 -21.01 8.95
C ILE A 24 15.71 -21.73 7.66
N GLU A 25 14.43 -22.05 7.48
CA GLU A 25 13.94 -22.71 6.27
C GLU A 25 14.18 -21.85 5.02
N ALA A 26 13.83 -20.57 5.06
CA ALA A 26 14.06 -19.66 3.94
C ALA A 26 15.56 -19.50 3.63
N GLN A 27 16.42 -19.53 4.65
CA GLN A 27 17.88 -19.51 4.46
C GLN A 27 18.37 -20.82 3.81
N GLN A 28 17.84 -21.98 4.18
CA GLN A 28 18.19 -23.25 3.55
C GLN A 28 17.73 -23.31 2.08
N ILE A 29 16.56 -22.76 1.76
CA ILE A 29 16.06 -22.71 0.38
C ILE A 29 16.89 -21.75 -0.47
N THR A 30 17.12 -20.54 0.05
CA THR A 30 17.71 -19.46 -0.74
C THR A 30 19.22 -19.42 -0.66
N GLN A 31 19.86 -20.02 0.34
CA GLN A 31 21.29 -19.92 0.64
C GLN A 31 21.79 -18.46 0.79
N ALA A 32 20.88 -17.53 1.10
CA ALA A 32 21.22 -16.12 1.29
C ALA A 32 21.77 -15.90 2.72
N PRO A 33 22.50 -14.79 2.96
CA PRO A 33 22.97 -14.45 4.30
C PRO A 33 21.82 -14.35 5.31
N LEU A 34 22.03 -14.90 6.51
CA LEU A 34 20.98 -15.05 7.51
C LEU A 34 20.34 -13.73 7.93
N GLY A 35 21.15 -12.67 8.08
CA GLY A 35 20.65 -11.33 8.41
C GLY A 35 19.76 -10.73 7.31
N LEU A 36 20.02 -11.06 6.04
CA LEU A 36 19.19 -10.64 4.91
C LEU A 36 17.83 -11.36 4.94
N VAL A 37 17.83 -12.67 5.22
CA VAL A 37 16.60 -13.47 5.35
C VAL A 37 15.76 -13.00 6.54
N ALA A 38 16.39 -12.81 7.69
CA ALA A 38 15.74 -12.30 8.88
C ALA A 38 15.15 -10.90 8.68
N ALA A 39 15.87 -10.00 8.01
CA ALA A 39 15.35 -8.68 7.66
C ALA A 39 14.10 -8.79 6.78
N SER A 40 14.13 -9.60 5.72
CA SER A 40 12.96 -9.77 4.86
C SER A 40 11.75 -10.34 5.63
N ALA A 41 11.97 -11.33 6.50
CA ALA A 41 10.92 -11.92 7.34
C ALA A 41 10.31 -10.90 8.31
N LEU A 42 11.14 -10.12 9.02
CA LEU A 42 10.69 -9.08 9.93
C LEU A 42 9.94 -7.96 9.19
N GLY A 43 10.36 -7.62 7.97
CA GLY A 43 9.65 -6.69 7.09
C GLY A 43 8.25 -7.17 6.76
N ALA A 44 8.10 -8.46 6.40
CA ALA A 44 6.79 -9.06 6.09
C ALA A 44 5.87 -9.04 7.32
N VAL A 45 6.38 -9.46 8.48
CA VAL A 45 5.63 -9.44 9.75
C VAL A 45 5.21 -8.02 10.12
N SER A 46 6.12 -7.05 10.00
CA SER A 46 5.79 -5.64 10.29
C SER A 46 4.66 -5.13 9.40
N LEU A 47 4.63 -5.49 8.11
CA LEU A 47 3.58 -5.06 7.20
C LEU A 47 2.21 -5.65 7.58
N VAL A 48 2.16 -6.93 7.95
CA VAL A 48 0.90 -7.57 8.38
C VAL A 48 0.40 -6.97 9.70
N CYS A 49 1.30 -6.70 10.64
CA CYS A 49 0.94 -6.18 11.96
C CYS A 49 0.60 -4.68 11.98
N GLN A 50 1.00 -3.91 10.96
CA GLN A 50 0.87 -2.45 10.96
C GLN A 50 -0.58 -1.96 11.15
N ASN A 51 -1.58 -2.72 10.67
CA ASN A 51 -2.99 -2.36 10.83
C ASN A 51 -3.65 -2.95 12.09
N LEU A 52 -2.95 -3.82 12.81
CA LEU A 52 -3.49 -4.58 13.95
C LEU A 52 -2.98 -4.06 15.28
N ILE A 53 -1.79 -3.47 15.29
CA ILE A 53 -1.06 -3.15 16.52
C ILE A 53 -0.56 -1.71 16.46
N ASP A 54 -0.90 -0.95 17.50
CA ASP A 54 -0.24 0.31 17.83
C ASP A 54 0.79 0.09 18.94
N VAL A 55 1.90 0.81 18.84
CA VAL A 55 2.96 0.85 19.85
C VAL A 55 2.97 2.22 20.52
N CYS A 56 3.00 2.22 21.85
CA CYS A 56 3.23 3.43 22.65
C CYS A 56 4.73 3.64 22.88
N ARG A 57 5.20 4.84 22.56
CA ARG A 57 6.58 5.30 22.77
C ARG A 57 6.55 6.55 23.64
N LEU A 58 7.54 6.73 24.51
CA LEU A 58 7.67 7.93 25.36
C LEU A 58 6.36 8.27 26.11
N ASN A 59 5.61 7.23 26.54
CA ASN A 59 4.32 7.26 27.26
C ASN A 59 3.13 7.93 26.56
N THR A 60 3.34 8.82 25.59
CA THR A 60 2.28 9.60 24.92
C THR A 60 2.24 9.42 23.40
N LEU A 61 3.31 8.94 22.79
CA LEU A 61 3.41 8.77 21.34
C LEU A 61 2.94 7.39 20.92
N ARG A 62 1.63 7.27 20.66
CA ARG A 62 1.01 6.08 20.09
C ARG A 62 1.01 6.15 18.56
N GLY A 63 1.39 5.08 17.91
CA GLY A 63 1.28 4.95 16.45
C GLY A 63 1.46 3.50 15.99
N PRO A 64 1.21 3.21 14.71
CA PRO A 64 1.24 1.85 14.21
C PRO A 64 2.66 1.27 14.24
N VAL A 65 2.77 -0.06 14.34
CA VAL A 65 4.05 -0.76 14.20
C VAL A 65 4.71 -0.36 12.87
N SER A 66 5.89 0.23 12.94
CA SER A 66 6.63 0.66 11.76
C SER A 66 8.08 0.22 11.91
N LEU A 67 8.50 -0.70 11.05
CA LEU A 67 9.87 -1.20 11.00
C LEU A 67 10.57 -0.70 9.73
N PHE A 68 11.77 -0.16 9.90
CA PHE A 68 12.62 0.30 8.80
C PHE A 68 13.85 -0.59 8.73
N LEU A 69 14.04 -1.27 7.60
CA LEU A 69 15.14 -2.20 7.39
C LEU A 69 15.95 -1.76 6.18
N LEU A 70 17.26 -1.67 6.37
CA LEU A 70 18.23 -1.37 5.32
C LEU A 70 19.19 -2.55 5.22
N THR A 71 19.07 -3.29 4.12
CA THR A 71 20.00 -4.38 3.80
C THR A 71 20.96 -3.92 2.71
N LEU A 72 22.24 -3.83 3.07
CA LEU A 72 23.35 -3.67 2.14
C LEU A 72 23.82 -5.06 1.73
N ALA A 73 23.69 -5.38 0.45
CA ALA A 73 24.07 -6.66 -0.11
C ALA A 73 24.64 -6.45 -1.52
N GLU A 74 25.63 -7.23 -1.89
CA GLU A 74 26.19 -7.21 -3.23
C GLU A 74 25.17 -7.74 -4.26
N SER A 75 25.37 -7.37 -5.53
CA SER A 75 24.54 -7.90 -6.61
C SER A 75 24.75 -9.41 -6.70
N GLY A 76 23.67 -10.19 -6.64
CA GLY A 76 23.73 -11.66 -6.66
C GLY A 76 23.50 -12.33 -5.30
N GLU A 77 23.41 -11.56 -4.20
CA GLU A 77 23.12 -12.05 -2.83
C GLU A 77 21.68 -12.56 -2.62
N ARG A 78 20.98 -12.88 -3.70
CA ARG A 78 19.64 -13.49 -3.72
C ARG A 78 18.57 -12.71 -2.94
N LYS A 79 18.79 -11.41 -2.69
CA LYS A 79 17.84 -10.48 -2.05
C LYS A 79 16.42 -10.59 -2.62
N THR A 80 16.30 -10.47 -3.94
CA THR A 80 15.00 -10.54 -4.63
C THR A 80 14.35 -11.92 -4.51
N ALA A 81 15.14 -13.00 -4.41
CA ALA A 81 14.60 -14.35 -4.26
C ALA A 81 14.02 -14.56 -2.86
N VAL A 82 14.75 -14.10 -1.83
CA VAL A 82 14.28 -14.11 -0.44
C VAL A 82 13.01 -13.27 -0.28
N ASP A 83 13.04 -12.03 -0.78
CA ASP A 83 11.88 -11.14 -0.71
C ASP A 83 10.67 -11.75 -1.42
N LYS A 84 10.84 -12.39 -2.58
CA LYS A 84 9.74 -13.08 -3.27
C LYS A 84 9.20 -14.24 -2.44
N LEU A 85 10.06 -15.07 -1.85
CA LEU A 85 9.65 -16.22 -1.05
C LEU A 85 8.83 -15.80 0.17
N LEU A 86 9.34 -14.84 0.96
CA LEU A 86 8.72 -14.45 2.22
C LEU A 86 7.54 -13.48 2.05
N MET A 87 7.53 -12.66 0.98
CA MET A 87 6.45 -11.71 0.70
C MET A 87 5.38 -12.27 -0.24
N GLU A 88 5.50 -13.52 -0.72
CA GLU A 88 4.52 -14.12 -1.65
C GLU A 88 3.06 -13.96 -1.18
N PRO A 89 2.71 -14.25 0.09
CA PRO A 89 1.33 -14.09 0.56
C PRO A 89 0.84 -12.64 0.45
N LEU A 90 1.73 -11.67 0.64
CA LEU A 90 1.41 -10.24 0.54
C LEU A 90 1.20 -9.82 -0.91
N TYR A 91 2.00 -10.34 -1.84
CA TYR A 91 1.78 -10.14 -3.28
C TYR A 91 0.44 -10.72 -3.74
N GLN A 92 0.08 -11.91 -3.25
CA GLN A 92 -1.21 -12.53 -3.54
C GLN A 92 -2.38 -11.66 -3.02
N GLN A 93 -2.28 -11.15 -1.79
CA GLN A 93 -3.29 -10.24 -1.23
C GLN A 93 -3.40 -8.93 -2.01
N GLU A 94 -2.28 -8.31 -2.41
CA GLU A 94 -2.31 -7.10 -3.25
C GLU A 94 -2.98 -7.36 -4.60
N MET A 95 -2.76 -8.53 -5.21
CA MET A 95 -3.41 -8.93 -6.47
C MET A 95 -4.93 -9.07 -6.33
N LEU A 96 -5.40 -9.66 -5.23
CA LEU A 96 -6.83 -9.79 -4.93
C LEU A 96 -7.48 -8.42 -4.74
N LEU A 97 -6.86 -7.55 -3.95
CA LEU A 97 -7.35 -6.18 -3.74
C LEU A 97 -7.34 -5.37 -5.04
N TYR A 98 -6.33 -5.53 -5.88
CA TYR A 98 -6.27 -4.87 -7.17
C TYR A 98 -7.40 -5.33 -8.10
N SER A 99 -7.68 -6.63 -8.13
CA SER A 99 -8.77 -7.21 -8.92
C SER A 99 -10.13 -6.69 -8.47
N ARG A 100 -10.36 -6.64 -7.15
CA ARG A 100 -11.56 -6.05 -6.56
C ARG A 100 -11.70 -4.57 -6.93
N HIS A 101 -10.63 -3.79 -6.75
CA HIS A 101 -10.60 -2.37 -7.10
C HIS A 101 -10.91 -2.14 -8.59
N LYS A 102 -10.38 -2.97 -9.49
CA LYS A 102 -10.64 -2.86 -10.93
C LYS A 102 -12.13 -3.02 -11.25
N ASN A 103 -12.80 -3.97 -10.60
CA ASN A 103 -14.24 -4.20 -10.76
C ASN A 103 -15.04 -3.02 -10.22
N GLU A 104 -14.76 -2.61 -8.98
CA GLU A 104 -15.42 -1.45 -8.34
C GLU A 104 -15.24 -0.17 -9.16
N LEU A 105 -14.04 0.06 -9.71
CA LEU A 105 -13.74 1.22 -10.54
C LEU A 105 -14.53 1.21 -11.84
N THR A 106 -14.75 0.05 -12.45
CA THR A 106 -15.56 -0.09 -13.66
C THR A 106 -17.02 0.23 -13.36
N THR A 107 -17.58 -0.34 -12.29
CA THR A 107 -18.95 -0.04 -11.85
C THR A 107 -19.11 1.44 -11.51
N TRP A 108 -18.14 2.03 -10.82
CA TRP A 108 -18.17 3.46 -10.47
C TRP A 108 -18.10 4.34 -11.73
N LYS A 109 -17.24 4.03 -12.70
CA LYS A 109 -17.16 4.77 -13.98
C LYS A 109 -18.50 4.75 -14.73
N ASN A 110 -19.13 3.58 -14.83
CA ASN A 110 -20.42 3.44 -15.51
C ASN A 110 -21.51 4.28 -14.81
N LYS A 111 -21.56 4.24 -13.47
CA LYS A 111 -22.47 5.08 -12.67
C LYS A 111 -22.21 6.56 -12.88
N GLU A 112 -20.95 6.98 -12.89
CA GLU A 112 -20.57 8.38 -13.09
C GLU A 112 -20.92 8.87 -14.50
N GLU A 113 -20.79 8.04 -15.54
CA GLU A 113 -21.24 8.36 -16.89
C GLU A 113 -22.76 8.52 -16.98
N LEU A 114 -23.52 7.61 -16.33
CA LEU A 114 -24.96 7.72 -16.25
C LEU A 114 -25.41 9.00 -15.53
N LEU A 115 -24.80 9.31 -14.38
CA LEU A 115 -25.07 10.53 -13.63
C LEU A 115 -24.75 11.79 -14.45
N LYS A 116 -23.65 11.78 -15.22
CA LYS A 116 -23.31 12.89 -16.14
C LYS A 116 -24.37 13.04 -17.24
N ALA A 117 -24.84 11.96 -17.83
CA ALA A 117 -25.88 11.99 -18.86
C ALA A 117 -27.20 12.54 -18.30
N GLN A 118 -27.63 12.04 -17.13
CA GLN A 118 -28.83 12.51 -16.43
C GLN A 118 -28.72 14.00 -16.05
N LYS A 119 -27.58 14.42 -15.50
CA LYS A 119 -27.31 15.83 -15.19
C LYS A 119 -27.43 16.70 -16.44
N LYS A 120 -26.86 16.28 -17.58
CA LYS A 120 -26.96 17.01 -18.86
C LYS A 120 -28.41 17.11 -19.35
N ALA A 121 -29.19 16.03 -19.24
CA ALA A 121 -30.60 16.03 -19.62
C ALA A 121 -31.43 16.99 -18.75
N LEU A 122 -31.25 16.94 -17.42
CA LEU A 122 -31.93 17.84 -16.48
C LEU A 122 -31.54 19.30 -16.70
N LEU A 123 -30.26 19.60 -16.95
CA LEU A 123 -29.82 20.96 -17.29
C LEU A 123 -30.44 21.46 -18.61
N SER A 124 -30.60 20.59 -19.61
CA SER A 124 -31.30 20.93 -20.84
C SER A 124 -32.79 21.21 -20.61
N LYS A 125 -33.44 20.42 -19.74
CA LYS A 125 -34.84 20.62 -19.33
C LYS A 125 -35.02 21.95 -18.59
N LEU A 126 -34.17 22.23 -17.61
CA LEU A 126 -34.15 23.48 -16.85
C LEU A 126 -34.05 24.71 -17.78
N ASN A 127 -33.11 24.67 -18.72
CA ASN A 127 -32.95 25.76 -19.71
C ASN A 127 -34.20 25.98 -20.58
N LYS A 128 -34.99 24.94 -20.86
CA LYS A 128 -36.26 25.08 -21.61
C LYS A 128 -37.36 25.68 -20.74
N GLU A 129 -37.45 25.29 -19.46
CA GLU A 129 -38.42 25.81 -18.49
C GLU A 129 -38.17 27.30 -18.23
N LEU A 130 -36.91 27.70 -18.02
CA LEU A 130 -36.50 29.10 -17.83
C LEU A 130 -36.87 29.99 -19.03
N ARG A 131 -36.73 29.49 -20.27
CA ARG A 131 -37.13 30.24 -21.48
C ARG A 131 -38.64 30.40 -21.63
N LYS A 132 -39.42 29.50 -21.05
CA LYS A 132 -40.89 29.50 -21.11
C LYS A 132 -41.54 30.17 -19.91
N GLY A 133 -40.76 30.57 -18.89
CA GLY A 133 -41.28 31.08 -17.62
C GLY A 133 -42.14 30.07 -16.86
N ALA A 134 -41.86 28.77 -17.02
CA ALA A 134 -42.57 27.69 -16.33
C ALA A 134 -41.88 27.36 -15.00
N ASP A 135 -42.63 26.76 -14.06
CA ASP A 135 -42.13 26.36 -12.74
C ASP A 135 -40.93 25.40 -12.83
N GLU A 136 -39.77 25.85 -12.34
CA GLU A 136 -38.50 25.11 -12.33
C GLU A 136 -38.26 24.30 -11.04
N SER A 137 -39.14 24.42 -10.03
CA SER A 137 -38.94 23.90 -8.67
C SER A 137 -38.65 22.40 -8.64
N GLU A 138 -39.37 21.62 -9.45
CA GLU A 138 -39.22 20.16 -9.52
C GLU A 138 -37.91 19.75 -10.22
N THR A 139 -37.50 20.45 -11.28
CA THR A 139 -36.25 20.16 -11.99
C THR A 139 -35.03 20.48 -11.12
N LEU A 140 -35.09 21.56 -10.32
CA LEU A 140 -34.05 21.90 -9.34
C LEU A 140 -33.94 20.84 -8.23
N ARG A 141 -35.07 20.36 -7.71
CA ARG A 141 -35.12 19.28 -6.70
C ARG A 141 -34.46 18.00 -7.22
N GLN A 142 -34.71 17.64 -8.48
CA GLN A 142 -34.10 16.48 -9.12
C GLN A 142 -32.58 16.64 -9.31
N LEU A 143 -32.10 17.85 -9.63
CA LEU A 143 -30.67 18.15 -9.74
C LEU A 143 -29.96 18.06 -8.39
N GLU A 144 -30.57 18.57 -7.31
CA GLU A 144 -30.01 18.46 -5.96
C GLU A 144 -29.94 17.01 -5.49
N ALA A 145 -31.00 16.22 -5.73
CA ALA A 145 -31.01 14.79 -5.40
C ALA A 145 -29.89 14.04 -6.14
N LEU A 146 -29.66 14.37 -7.41
CA LEU A 146 -28.62 13.76 -8.22
C LEU A 146 -27.21 14.13 -7.75
N GLN A 147 -26.99 15.36 -7.30
CA GLN A 147 -25.71 15.78 -6.70
C GLN A 147 -25.41 15.04 -5.40
N LYS A 148 -26.43 14.81 -4.56
CA LYS A 148 -26.29 14.04 -3.30
C LYS A 148 -26.02 12.55 -3.54
N ASN A 149 -26.45 11.99 -4.67
CA ASN A 149 -26.27 10.58 -5.00
C ASN A 149 -24.89 10.26 -5.63
N ARG A 150 -23.94 11.19 -5.62
CA ARG A 150 -22.60 10.95 -6.18
C ARG A 150 -21.78 10.07 -5.23
N GLY A 151 -21.54 8.82 -5.63
CA GLY A 151 -20.74 7.87 -4.85
C GLY A 151 -19.24 8.20 -4.85
N GLU A 152 -18.55 7.77 -3.80
CA GLU A 152 -17.11 7.91 -3.66
C GLU A 152 -16.35 7.05 -4.68
N LYS A 153 -15.23 7.58 -5.17
CA LYS A 153 -14.36 6.84 -6.08
C LYS A 153 -13.66 5.72 -5.29
N PRO A 154 -13.67 4.47 -5.79
CA PRO A 154 -12.98 3.39 -5.11
C PRO A 154 -11.47 3.68 -5.02
N VAL A 155 -10.87 3.29 -3.91
CA VAL A 155 -9.47 3.54 -3.57
C VAL A 155 -8.64 2.31 -3.88
N ARG A 156 -7.41 2.51 -4.38
CA ARG A 156 -6.46 1.42 -4.60
C ARG A 156 -5.56 1.26 -3.38
N TYR A 157 -5.49 0.04 -2.86
CA TYR A 157 -4.51 -0.34 -1.85
C TYR A 157 -3.27 -0.93 -2.52
N LYS A 158 -2.09 -0.44 -2.13
CA LYS A 158 -0.79 -0.95 -2.57
C LYS A 158 0.16 -0.96 -1.38
N PHE A 159 0.73 -2.11 -1.07
CA PHE A 159 1.55 -2.32 0.12
C PHE A 159 3.04 -2.37 -0.22
N ILE A 160 3.39 -2.87 -1.41
CA ILE A 160 4.78 -3.15 -1.78
C ILE A 160 5.26 -2.19 -2.85
N PHE A 161 6.37 -1.49 -2.57
CA PHE A 161 6.98 -0.51 -3.48
C PHE A 161 8.41 -0.93 -3.83
N ASN A 162 8.61 -1.43 -5.05
CA ASN A 162 9.92 -1.92 -5.49
C ASN A 162 10.76 -0.85 -6.24
N ASP A 163 10.18 0.30 -6.58
CA ASP A 163 10.84 1.38 -7.32
C ASP A 163 10.70 2.71 -6.57
N ALA A 164 11.84 3.24 -6.11
CA ALA A 164 11.91 4.51 -5.37
C ALA A 164 11.76 5.74 -6.29
N SER A 165 11.89 5.58 -7.61
CA SER A 165 11.85 6.69 -8.58
C SER A 165 10.45 7.32 -8.70
N ARG A 166 9.39 6.56 -8.38
CA ARG A 166 8.00 7.02 -8.45
C ARG A 166 7.45 7.59 -7.12
N LEU A 167 8.27 7.65 -6.06
CA LEU A 167 7.83 8.06 -4.71
C LEU A 167 7.81 9.59 -4.49
N ARG A 168 7.57 10.40 -5.53
CA ARG A 168 7.55 11.89 -5.45
C ARG A 168 6.48 12.48 -4.50
N GLN A 169 5.56 11.66 -3.97
CA GLN A 169 4.45 12.15 -3.13
C GLN A 169 4.61 11.83 -1.63
N LEU A 170 5.70 11.20 -1.18
CA LEU A 170 5.92 10.93 0.25
C LEU A 170 7.12 11.72 0.78
N ARG A 171 6.84 12.59 1.74
CA ARG A 171 7.78 13.47 2.43
C ARG A 171 8.69 12.66 3.38
N ILE A 172 9.52 11.75 2.87
CA ILE A 172 10.79 11.28 3.46
C ILE A 172 11.68 10.84 2.27
N SER A 173 12.68 11.66 1.93
CA SER A 173 13.73 11.34 0.96
C SER A 173 14.83 10.53 1.62
N PHE A 174 15.31 9.44 1.01
CA PHE A 174 16.74 9.10 0.95
C PHE A 174 16.98 8.22 -0.29
N VAL A 175 17.88 8.69 -1.17
CA VAL A 175 18.34 8.00 -2.39
C VAL A 175 19.75 7.50 -2.12
N VAL A 176 19.99 6.19 -2.22
CA VAL A 176 21.31 5.61 -2.52
C VAL A 176 21.12 4.36 -3.39
N ASN A 177 21.95 4.26 -4.43
CA ASN A 177 21.98 3.22 -5.45
C ASN A 177 21.89 1.78 -4.89
N GLY A 178 21.07 0.94 -5.53
CA GLY A 178 21.09 -0.52 -5.36
C GLY A 178 20.26 -1.09 -4.20
N VAL A 179 19.63 -0.25 -3.37
CA VAL A 179 18.85 -0.70 -2.22
C VAL A 179 17.37 -0.79 -2.60
N GLN A 180 16.82 -2.00 -2.66
CA GLN A 180 15.36 -2.18 -2.58
C GLN A 180 14.88 -1.76 -1.19
N TRP A 181 14.08 -0.70 -1.16
CA TRP A 181 13.49 -0.11 0.04
C TRP A 181 12.07 -0.65 0.23
N VAL A 182 11.79 -1.29 1.37
CA VAL A 182 10.40 -1.54 1.77
C VAL A 182 9.98 -0.39 2.67
N LEU A 183 9.52 0.71 2.06
CA LEU A 183 8.85 1.78 2.80
C LEU A 183 7.40 1.35 3.04
N CYS A 184 7.14 0.85 4.24
CA CYS A 184 5.86 0.28 4.64
C CYS A 184 4.95 1.38 5.21
N GLN A 185 4.10 1.95 4.36
CA GLN A 185 3.02 2.83 4.79
C GLN A 185 1.73 2.34 4.12
N MET A 186 0.79 1.84 4.91
CA MET A 186 -0.61 1.73 4.50
C MET A 186 -1.14 3.13 4.22
N LYS A 187 -1.03 3.58 2.97
CA LYS A 187 -1.68 4.80 2.52
C LYS A 187 -2.53 4.52 1.29
N PRO A 188 -3.75 5.05 1.23
CA PRO A 188 -4.52 5.06 0.00
C PRO A 188 -3.70 5.77 -1.08
N VAL A 189 -3.57 5.14 -2.26
CA VAL A 189 -2.87 5.71 -3.42
C VAL A 189 -3.85 6.44 -4.32
#